data_AF-K1Q1U9-F1
#
_entry.id   AF-K1Q1U9-F1
#
_cell.length_a   1.000
_cell.length_b   1.000
_cell.length_c   1.000
_cell.angle_alpha   90.00
_cell.angle_beta   90.00
_cell.angle_gamma   90.00
#
_symmetry.space_group_name_H-M   'P 1'
#
loop_
_entity.id
_entity.type
_entity.pdbx_description
1 polymer ?
#
loop_
_entity_poly.entity_id
_entity_poly.type
_entity_poly.pdbx_seq_one_letter_code
_entity_poly.pdbx_strand_id
1 'polypeptide(L)'
;MDGEFDLKFDFDLLAELAPIDEFLVNEIDDITLSQVCETLECENAAFEGLLDLSLTPDSAGCGAMDVDGIKTGAMDVDCKDSASTSSDSRFGQPVSDDEIFKLIKDQENVNTKNNTKWAMNLFEKWRANRRENIPDFKLVTTEQMSFWLGRFVMEARKRDGTEYPPRSIYLILCGLLRYLKDNGVYDKNFLDENNGEFTDFRKLVDARMKSLIDKGFGCSLKQADPILPKDEETLWQKHVFGKESAEQLLHTVFFYACKVFGLRGYDEHHDLQCEQFTIGEDSAGRFIQFSGRATKTYQGGLGHLNLQSKNLRHHSSPGDRCLVDYFELYLGSLGNTGAFYRRPLPPTDEEQIRFGQQVVGVNKLKSFMKTITQKGGLKGNFTNHSGKRTCATQL
;
A
#
# COMPACT_ATOMS: atom_id res chain seq x y z
N MET A 1 -21.21 15.77 54.02
CA MET A 1 -19.86 15.22 54.25
C MET A 1 -19.41 14.73 52.91
N ASP A 2 -18.77 15.66 52.22
CA ASP A 2 -18.18 15.50 50.90
C ASP A 2 -16.98 14.56 51.01
N GLY A 3 -16.81 13.68 50.03
CA GLY A 3 -15.77 12.66 50.01
C GLY A 3 -15.45 12.26 48.58
N GLU A 4 -14.70 13.14 47.93
CA GLU A 4 -14.08 13.04 46.60
C GLU A 4 -13.14 11.81 46.54
N PHE A 5 -13.35 10.90 45.61
CA PHE A 5 -12.39 9.81 45.31
C PHE A 5 -11.49 10.27 44.14
N ASP A 6 -10.30 10.73 44.50
CA ASP A 6 -9.22 11.19 43.64
C ASP A 6 -8.52 9.97 43.00
N LEU A 7 -8.82 9.68 41.73
CA LEU A 7 -8.01 8.78 40.89
C LEU A 7 -6.89 9.60 40.27
N LYS A 8 -5.79 9.77 41.01
CA LYS A 8 -4.52 10.22 40.45
C LYS A 8 -4.00 9.15 39.50
N PHE A 9 -4.28 9.33 38.21
CA PHE A 9 -3.42 8.80 37.16
C PHE A 9 -2.07 9.50 37.30
N ASP A 10 -1.04 8.74 37.67
CA ASP A 10 0.33 9.24 37.77
C ASP A 10 0.82 9.56 36.35
N PHE A 11 0.68 10.82 35.95
CA PHE A 11 1.04 11.34 34.63
C PHE A 11 2.56 11.47 34.42
N ASP A 12 3.37 11.15 35.44
CA ASP A 12 4.83 11.36 35.39
C ASP A 12 5.61 10.16 34.82
N LEU A 13 4.96 9.05 34.46
CA LEU A 13 5.63 7.89 33.82
C LEU A 13 5.49 7.84 32.28
N LEU A 14 5.01 8.93 31.65
CA LEU A 14 4.99 9.10 30.18
C LEU A 14 5.94 10.21 29.69
N ALA A 15 6.77 10.77 30.57
CA ALA A 15 7.72 11.83 30.27
C ALA A 15 9.11 11.34 29.81
N GLU A 16 9.35 10.03 29.70
CA GLU A 16 10.62 9.46 29.22
C GLU A 16 10.50 8.78 27.84
N LEU A 17 9.64 9.29 26.96
CA LEU A 17 9.68 8.94 25.55
C LEU A 17 10.78 9.75 24.86
N ALA A 18 11.89 9.06 24.59
CA ALA A 18 12.98 9.30 23.64
C ALA A 18 13.14 10.71 23.03
N PRO A 19 14.37 11.28 23.02
CA PRO A 19 14.63 12.57 22.38
C PRO A 19 14.16 12.55 20.92
N ILE A 20 13.59 13.68 20.49
CA ILE A 20 12.93 13.98 19.20
C ILE A 20 13.83 13.76 17.94
N ASP A 21 14.99 13.12 18.07
CA ASP A 21 16.07 13.19 17.08
C ASP A 21 16.28 11.91 16.24
N GLU A 22 15.30 10.99 16.19
CA GLU A 22 15.41 9.79 15.34
C GLU A 22 14.45 9.81 14.13
N PHE A 23 13.46 10.72 14.09
CA PHE A 23 12.50 10.81 12.99
C PHE A 23 13.05 11.56 11.76
N LEU A 24 14.06 12.41 11.96
CA LEU A 24 14.54 13.39 10.99
C LEU A 24 15.70 12.95 10.10
N VAL A 25 16.22 11.73 10.27
CA VAL A 25 17.35 11.27 9.44
C VAL A 25 16.84 10.31 8.37
N ASN A 26 16.69 10.86 7.17
CA ASN A 26 16.95 10.27 5.85
C ASN A 26 16.22 11.16 4.83
N GLU A 27 17.00 11.81 3.96
CA GLU A 27 16.50 12.58 2.82
C GLU A 27 15.76 11.65 1.85
N ILE A 28 14.49 11.34 2.14
CA ILE A 28 13.60 10.84 1.10
C ILE A 28 13.22 12.07 0.29
N ASP A 29 13.69 12.11 -0.96
CA ASP A 29 13.51 13.23 -1.87
C ASP A 29 12.03 13.55 -2.05
N ASP A 30 11.63 14.79 -1.76
CA ASP A 30 10.26 15.31 -1.89
C ASP A 30 9.73 15.11 -3.32
N ILE A 31 10.61 15.08 -4.33
CA ILE A 31 10.25 14.76 -5.72
C ILE A 31 9.96 13.26 -5.87
N THR A 32 10.76 12.40 -5.26
CA THR A 32 10.55 10.95 -5.26
C THR A 32 9.26 10.59 -4.53
N LEU A 33 8.90 11.28 -3.44
CA LEU A 33 7.63 11.09 -2.72
C LEU A 33 6.43 11.65 -3.49
N SER A 34 6.56 12.84 -4.10
CA SER A 34 5.56 13.36 -5.04
C SER A 34 5.35 12.39 -6.21
N GLN A 35 6.40 11.77 -6.74
CA GLN A 35 6.33 10.76 -7.80
C GLN A 35 5.74 9.43 -7.32
N VAL A 36 6.02 9.02 -6.09
CA VAL A 36 5.39 7.84 -5.45
C VAL A 36 3.91 8.11 -5.23
N CYS A 37 3.53 9.31 -4.80
CA CYS A 37 2.15 9.75 -4.70
C CYS A 37 1.50 9.84 -6.09
N GLU A 38 2.14 10.38 -7.12
CA GLU A 38 1.67 10.34 -8.52
C GLU A 38 1.54 8.90 -9.06
N THR A 39 2.38 7.97 -8.58
CA THR A 39 2.26 6.53 -8.88
C THR A 39 1.05 5.92 -8.16
N LEU A 40 0.85 6.25 -6.89
CA LEU A 40 -0.37 5.92 -6.13
C LEU A 40 -1.61 6.56 -6.77
N GLU A 41 -1.46 7.72 -7.40
CA GLU A 41 -2.54 8.40 -8.12
C GLU A 41 -3.01 7.59 -9.34
N CYS A 42 -2.09 6.87 -9.98
CA CYS A 42 -2.38 5.90 -11.04
C CYS A 42 -2.91 4.56 -10.50
N GLU A 43 -2.51 4.15 -9.29
CA GLU A 43 -2.97 2.91 -8.64
C GLU A 43 -4.39 3.02 -8.07
N ASN A 44 -4.80 4.19 -7.59
CA ASN A 44 -6.01 4.41 -6.80
C ASN A 44 -7.24 4.90 -7.61
N ALA A 45 -7.38 4.51 -8.89
CA ALA A 45 -8.65 4.66 -9.61
C ALA A 45 -9.76 3.71 -9.10
N ALA A 46 -9.62 3.18 -7.87
CA ALA A 46 -10.56 2.29 -7.20
C ALA A 46 -10.52 2.53 -5.68
N PHE A 47 -10.56 3.80 -5.27
CA PHE A 47 -10.55 4.16 -3.85
C PHE A 47 -11.78 4.99 -3.48
N GLU A 48 -12.95 4.39 -3.65
CA GLU A 48 -14.23 4.77 -3.04
C GLU A 48 -14.38 3.99 -1.72
N GLY A 49 -13.43 4.16 -0.78
CA GLY A 49 -13.35 3.29 0.40
C GLY A 49 -12.65 3.82 1.66
N LEU A 50 -12.26 5.10 1.72
CA LEU A 50 -11.90 5.75 3.01
C LEU A 50 -13.05 6.60 3.57
N LEU A 51 -14.21 6.58 2.91
CA LEU A 51 -15.38 7.33 3.32
C LEU A 51 -16.22 6.66 4.41
N ASP A 52 -15.82 5.48 4.92
CA ASP A 52 -16.61 4.79 5.94
C ASP A 52 -15.82 4.42 7.21
N LEU A 53 -15.28 5.46 7.84
CA LEU A 53 -15.02 5.46 9.28
C LEU A 53 -16.03 6.39 9.95
N SER A 54 -17.32 6.18 9.65
CA SER A 54 -18.39 6.63 10.52
C SER A 54 -18.79 5.47 11.41
N LEU A 55 -18.22 5.41 12.62
CA LEU A 55 -18.85 4.64 13.69
C LEU A 55 -20.11 5.41 14.06
N THR A 56 -21.24 5.07 13.44
CA THR A 56 -22.55 5.50 13.92
C THR A 56 -22.79 4.84 15.28
N PRO A 57 -23.10 5.60 16.35
CA PRO A 57 -23.55 5.00 17.59
C PRO A 57 -24.99 4.56 17.38
N ASP A 58 -25.19 3.26 17.15
CA ASP A 58 -26.53 2.68 17.25
C ASP A 58 -27.01 2.81 18.69
N SER A 59 -28.05 3.62 18.85
CA SER A 59 -28.88 3.66 20.03
C SER A 59 -29.49 2.27 20.28
N ALA A 60 -29.03 1.58 21.32
CA ALA A 60 -29.77 0.49 21.93
C ALA A 60 -29.72 0.65 23.45
N GLY A 61 -30.92 0.76 24.03
CA GLY A 61 -31.15 1.12 25.41
C GLY A 61 -30.53 0.17 26.44
N CYS A 62 -30.33 0.76 27.61
CA CYS A 62 -30.10 0.11 28.88
C CYS A 62 -30.90 -1.19 29.09
N GLY A 63 -30.17 -2.24 29.46
CA GLY A 63 -30.71 -3.41 30.14
C GLY A 63 -29.70 -3.83 31.21
N ALA A 64 -29.99 -3.45 32.45
CA ALA A 64 -29.21 -3.81 33.62
C ALA A 64 -29.17 -5.35 33.78
N MET A 65 -27.98 -5.90 34.02
CA MET A 65 -27.83 -7.21 34.66
C MET A 65 -26.87 -7.04 35.83
N ASP A 66 -27.45 -7.11 37.03
CA ASP A 66 -26.74 -7.29 38.29
C ASP A 66 -25.94 -8.60 38.25
N VAL A 67 -24.66 -8.51 38.58
CA VAL A 67 -23.87 -9.66 39.04
C VAL A 67 -23.19 -9.24 40.33
N ASP A 68 -23.89 -9.53 41.43
CA ASP A 68 -23.34 -9.51 42.77
C ASP A 68 -22.26 -10.59 42.93
N GLY A 69 -21.13 -10.17 43.49
CA GLY A 69 -20.44 -10.96 44.51
C GLY A 69 -19.38 -11.96 44.04
N ILE A 70 -18.15 -11.48 43.81
CA ILE A 70 -16.94 -12.24 44.21
C ILE A 70 -15.94 -11.26 44.84
N LYS A 71 -15.73 -11.42 46.15
CA LYS A 71 -14.72 -10.70 46.94
C LYS A 71 -13.32 -11.08 46.44
N THR A 72 -12.56 -10.11 45.94
CA THR A 72 -11.12 -10.27 45.68
C THR A 72 -10.35 -9.98 46.97
N GLY A 73 -9.81 -11.03 47.59
CA GLY A 73 -8.74 -10.90 48.59
C GLY A 73 -7.43 -10.62 47.86
N ALA A 74 -6.73 -9.57 48.28
CA ALA A 74 -5.37 -9.30 47.84
C ALA A 74 -4.45 -10.45 48.29
N MET A 75 -3.79 -11.11 47.33
CA MET A 75 -2.62 -11.94 47.58
C MET A 75 -1.53 -11.48 46.62
N ASP A 76 -0.55 -10.77 47.18
CA ASP A 76 0.74 -10.56 46.55
C ASP A 76 1.39 -11.91 46.28
N VAL A 77 1.75 -12.16 45.02
CA VAL A 77 2.60 -13.30 44.66
C VAL A 77 3.73 -12.79 43.78
N ASP A 78 4.82 -12.42 44.44
CA ASP A 78 6.17 -12.54 43.89
C ASP A 78 6.39 -14.01 43.47
N CYS A 79 6.78 -14.27 42.23
CA CYS A 79 7.47 -15.52 41.93
C CYS A 79 8.44 -15.41 40.76
N LYS A 80 9.65 -15.89 41.06
CA LYS A 80 10.86 -15.95 40.25
C LYS A 80 10.75 -16.92 39.08
N ASP A 81 11.56 -16.64 38.07
CA ASP A 81 11.91 -17.53 36.97
C ASP A 81 12.35 -18.95 37.42
N SER A 82 11.74 -19.98 36.85
CA SER A 82 12.44 -21.21 36.44
C SER A 82 11.61 -22.10 35.49
N ALA A 83 12.21 -22.33 34.32
CA ALA A 83 12.06 -23.37 33.30
C ALA A 83 10.92 -24.43 33.33
N SER A 84 10.34 -24.56 32.12
CA SER A 84 9.86 -25.77 31.43
C SER A 84 8.86 -26.71 32.11
N THR A 85 7.60 -26.57 31.71
CA THR A 85 6.65 -27.68 31.66
C THR A 85 5.84 -27.60 30.38
N SER A 86 5.84 -28.71 29.63
CA SER A 86 4.83 -29.01 28.60
C SER A 86 3.45 -28.91 29.27
N SER A 87 2.73 -27.84 28.95
CA SER A 87 1.32 -27.69 29.30
C SER A 87 0.51 -27.76 28.03
N ASP A 88 -0.40 -28.72 27.98
CA ASP A 88 -1.50 -28.81 27.01
C ASP A 88 -2.50 -27.67 27.27
N SER A 89 -2.01 -26.43 27.20
CA SER A 89 -2.79 -25.22 27.40
C SER A 89 -3.52 -24.91 26.10
N ARG A 90 -4.84 -24.78 26.19
CA ARG A 90 -5.68 -24.27 25.08
C ARG A 90 -5.19 -22.91 24.56
N PHE A 91 -4.52 -22.13 25.42
CA PHE A 91 -4.10 -20.77 25.12
C PHE A 91 -2.58 -20.70 24.91
N GLY A 92 -2.16 -19.82 23.99
CA GLY A 92 -0.75 -19.48 23.78
C GLY A 92 -0.12 -18.85 25.02
N GLN A 93 1.20 -18.68 24.97
CA GLN A 93 1.92 -17.99 26.04
C GLN A 93 1.42 -16.55 26.18
N PRO A 94 1.42 -15.99 27.40
CA PRO A 94 1.10 -14.57 27.61
C PRO A 94 1.96 -13.69 26.70
N VAL A 95 1.30 -12.79 25.99
CA VAL A 95 1.93 -11.87 25.02
C VAL A 95 2.19 -10.55 25.72
N SER A 96 3.37 -9.97 25.50
CA SER A 96 3.73 -8.65 26.06
C SER A 96 3.08 -7.49 25.28
N ASP A 97 2.96 -6.34 25.92
CA ASP A 97 2.49 -5.11 25.25
C ASP A 97 3.38 -4.77 24.03
N ASP A 98 4.70 -4.96 24.16
CA ASP A 98 5.65 -4.74 23.07
C ASP A 98 5.39 -5.64 21.85
N GLU A 99 5.03 -6.90 22.08
CA GLU A 99 4.66 -7.83 21.01
C GLU A 99 3.35 -7.43 20.32
N ILE A 100 2.38 -6.94 21.09
CA ILE A 100 1.12 -6.40 20.56
C ILE A 100 1.39 -5.15 19.72
N PHE A 101 2.16 -4.19 20.25
CA PHE A 101 2.52 -2.97 19.54
C PHE A 101 3.32 -3.25 18.27
N LYS A 102 4.27 -4.19 18.34
CA LYS A 102 5.05 -4.62 17.18
C LYS A 102 4.14 -5.22 16.11
N LEU A 103 3.21 -6.09 16.49
CA LEU A 103 2.26 -6.68 15.55
C LEU A 103 1.44 -5.59 14.83
N ILE A 104 0.90 -4.61 15.58
CA ILE A 104 0.13 -3.50 15.01
C ILE A 104 1.00 -2.68 14.04
N LYS A 105 2.23 -2.33 14.47
CA LYS A 105 3.16 -1.52 13.69
C LYS A 105 3.64 -2.23 12.42
N ASP A 106 3.82 -3.56 12.47
CA ASP A 106 4.27 -4.37 11.34
C ASP A 106 3.19 -4.48 10.23
N GLN A 107 1.90 -4.31 10.57
CA GLN A 107 0.82 -4.31 9.59
C GLN A 107 0.67 -2.97 8.83
N GLU A 108 1.26 -1.89 9.33
CA GLU A 108 1.14 -0.60 8.67
C GLU A 108 1.93 -0.58 7.35
N ASN A 109 1.24 -0.21 6.27
CA ASN A 109 1.80 -0.16 4.93
C ASN A 109 3.02 0.79 4.87
N VAL A 110 4.12 0.33 4.28
CA VAL A 110 5.36 1.11 4.13
C VAL A 110 5.12 2.45 3.41
N ASN A 111 4.23 2.49 2.41
CA ASN A 111 3.90 3.73 1.71
C ASN A 111 3.15 4.72 2.62
N THR A 112 2.33 4.21 3.53
CA THR A 112 1.60 5.02 4.51
C THR A 112 2.58 5.67 5.48
N LYS A 113 3.55 4.91 6.02
CA LYS A 113 4.65 5.44 6.84
C LYS A 113 5.44 6.51 6.11
N ASN A 114 5.82 6.24 4.86
CA ASN A 114 6.57 7.19 4.04
C ASN A 114 5.77 8.48 3.77
N ASN A 115 4.46 8.39 3.52
CA ASN A 115 3.58 9.55 3.36
C ASN A 115 3.47 10.37 4.66
N THR A 116 3.30 9.71 5.82
CA THR A 116 3.28 10.39 7.13
C THR A 116 4.60 11.14 7.37
N LYS A 117 5.74 10.48 7.13
CA LYS A 117 7.07 11.10 7.27
C LYS A 117 7.26 12.29 6.33
N TRP A 118 6.84 12.15 5.07
CA TRP A 118 6.89 13.24 4.09
C TRP A 118 6.09 14.46 4.54
N ALA A 119 4.83 14.25 4.93
CA ALA A 119 3.94 15.32 5.34
C ALA A 119 4.49 16.09 6.55
N MET A 120 5.00 15.37 7.55
CA MET A 120 5.62 15.96 8.73
C MET A 120 6.90 16.73 8.40
N ASN A 121 7.79 16.16 7.60
CA ASN A 121 9.01 16.85 7.18
C ASN A 121 8.71 18.15 6.41
N LEU A 122 7.71 18.11 5.54
CA LEU A 122 7.28 19.29 4.79
C LEU A 122 6.71 20.38 5.72
N PHE A 123 5.88 19.98 6.69
CA PHE A 123 5.30 20.89 7.67
C PHE A 123 6.37 21.51 8.57
N GLU A 124 7.30 20.71 9.11
CA GLU A 124 8.38 21.22 9.98
C GLU A 124 9.35 22.13 9.22
N LYS A 125 9.70 21.82 7.96
CA LYS A 125 10.49 22.73 7.11
C LYS A 125 9.76 24.06 6.87
N TRP A 126 8.46 24.00 6.58
CA TRP A 126 7.65 25.20 6.42
C TRP A 126 7.60 26.02 7.71
N ARG A 127 7.38 25.36 8.85
CA ARG A 127 7.37 25.93 10.19
C ARG A 127 8.71 26.60 10.55
N ALA A 128 9.84 25.95 10.26
CA ALA A 128 11.16 26.52 10.51
C ALA A 128 11.49 27.74 9.64
N ASN A 129 10.87 27.85 8.45
CA ASN A 129 11.02 29.01 7.56
C ASN A 129 10.11 30.19 7.95
N ARG A 130 9.20 30.00 8.92
CA ARG A 130 8.35 31.07 9.43
C ARG A 130 9.11 31.92 10.44
N ARG A 131 8.76 33.22 10.47
CA ARG A 131 9.31 34.15 11.47
C ARG A 131 8.60 34.00 12.81
N GLU A 132 7.34 33.58 12.75
CA GLU A 132 6.50 33.31 13.91
C GLU A 132 6.92 32.00 14.59
N ASN A 133 6.97 32.00 15.93
CA ASN A 133 7.17 30.77 16.69
C ASN A 133 5.88 29.95 16.68
N ILE A 134 5.73 29.09 15.69
CA ILE A 134 4.60 28.17 15.60
C ILE A 134 4.81 27.05 16.64
N PRO A 135 3.84 26.75 17.52
CA PRO A 135 3.97 25.65 18.48
C PRO A 135 4.12 24.28 17.79
N ASP A 136 4.54 23.26 18.55
CA ASP A 136 4.55 21.88 18.07
C ASP A 136 3.13 21.51 17.59
N PHE A 137 3.05 20.85 16.43
CA PHE A 137 1.79 20.46 15.80
C PHE A 137 0.89 19.62 16.72
N LYS A 138 1.46 18.90 17.69
CA LYS A 138 0.69 18.13 18.69
C LYS A 138 0.06 19.01 19.77
N LEU A 139 0.66 20.17 20.04
CA LEU A 139 0.33 21.04 21.17
C LEU A 139 -0.58 22.22 20.79
N VAL A 140 -0.85 22.43 19.50
CA VAL A 140 -1.72 23.52 19.06
C VAL A 140 -3.20 23.25 19.41
N THR A 141 -3.93 24.30 19.76
CA THR A 141 -5.40 24.24 19.91
C THR A 141 -6.07 24.02 18.55
N THR A 142 -7.36 23.63 18.54
CA THR A 142 -8.12 23.49 17.29
C THR A 142 -8.11 24.77 16.45
N GLU A 143 -8.29 25.94 17.09
CA GLU A 143 -8.26 27.24 16.41
C GLU A 143 -6.89 27.53 15.78
N GLN A 144 -5.82 27.31 16.54
CA GLN A 144 -4.44 27.48 16.06
C GLN A 144 -4.13 26.51 14.92
N MET A 145 -4.60 25.26 15.04
CA MET A 145 -4.42 24.24 14.00
C MET A 145 -5.09 24.67 12.69
N SER A 146 -6.36 25.10 12.74
CA SER A 146 -7.07 25.62 11.57
C SER A 146 -6.34 26.82 10.94
N PHE A 147 -5.86 27.74 11.77
CA PHE A 147 -5.13 28.93 11.32
C PHE A 147 -3.81 28.57 10.62
N TRP A 148 -2.97 27.74 11.25
CA TRP A 148 -1.65 27.40 10.71
C TRP A 148 -1.73 26.44 9.53
N LEU A 149 -2.60 25.42 9.59
CA LEU A 149 -2.80 24.52 8.44
C LEU A 149 -3.35 25.27 7.23
N GLY A 150 -4.24 26.24 7.44
CA GLY A 150 -4.75 27.06 6.33
C GLY A 150 -3.64 27.80 5.60
N ARG A 151 -2.70 28.40 6.34
CA ARG A 151 -1.53 29.06 5.74
C ARG A 151 -0.58 28.06 5.09
N PHE A 152 -0.31 26.94 5.75
CA PHE A 152 0.52 25.88 5.22
C PHE A 152 0.00 25.37 3.86
N VAL A 153 -1.29 25.09 3.73
CA VAL A 153 -1.94 24.64 2.49
C VAL A 153 -1.80 25.67 1.36
N MET A 154 -1.82 26.96 1.68
CA MET A 154 -1.64 28.03 0.70
C MET A 154 -0.18 28.23 0.28
N GLU A 155 0.77 27.92 1.15
CA GLU A 155 2.18 28.27 0.99
C GLU A 155 3.07 27.08 0.61
N ALA A 156 2.65 25.85 0.87
CA ALA A 156 3.41 24.66 0.52
C ALA A 156 3.71 24.63 -0.99
N ARG A 157 4.97 24.40 -1.35
CA ARG A 157 5.48 24.28 -2.72
C ARG A 157 6.43 23.11 -2.83
N LYS A 158 6.54 22.58 -4.05
CA LYS A 158 7.59 21.60 -4.40
C LYS A 158 8.97 22.25 -4.27
N ARG A 159 10.02 21.43 -4.28
CA ARG A 159 11.42 21.90 -4.20
C ARG A 159 11.81 22.84 -5.35
N ASP A 160 11.22 22.65 -6.52
CA ASP A 160 11.40 23.53 -7.69
C ASP A 160 10.59 24.83 -7.62
N GLY A 161 9.85 25.06 -6.54
CA GLY A 161 9.00 26.23 -6.32
C GLY A 161 7.59 26.12 -6.92
N THR A 162 7.27 25.04 -7.65
CA THR A 162 5.95 24.87 -8.26
C THR A 162 4.87 24.50 -7.25
N GLU A 163 3.60 24.77 -7.58
CA GLU A 163 2.47 24.41 -6.72
C GLU A 163 2.24 22.88 -6.72
N TYR A 164 1.81 22.36 -5.58
CA TYR A 164 1.36 20.96 -5.49
C TYR A 164 0.01 20.78 -6.21
N PRO A 165 -0.20 19.64 -6.90
CA PRO A 165 -1.52 19.26 -7.39
C PRO A 165 -2.53 19.10 -6.23
N PRO A 166 -3.85 19.26 -6.49
CA PRO A 166 -4.89 19.12 -5.48
C PRO A 166 -4.76 17.83 -4.66
N ARG A 167 -4.56 16.70 -5.33
CA ARG A 167 -4.49 15.39 -4.67
C ARG A 167 -3.28 15.25 -3.75
N SER A 168 -2.13 15.83 -4.12
CA SER A 168 -0.95 15.83 -3.26
C SER A 168 -1.21 16.63 -1.99
N ILE A 169 -1.93 17.76 -2.06
CA ILE A 169 -2.34 18.52 -0.86
C ILE A 169 -3.18 17.65 0.07
N TYR A 170 -4.16 16.91 -0.46
CA TYR A 170 -4.97 16.00 0.34
C TYR A 170 -4.12 14.92 1.02
N LEU A 171 -3.17 14.31 0.29
CA LEU A 171 -2.29 13.26 0.85
C LEU A 171 -1.39 13.79 1.97
N ILE A 172 -0.89 15.03 1.85
CA ILE A 172 -0.15 15.72 2.92
C ILE A 172 -1.03 15.85 4.15
N LEU A 173 -2.26 16.35 3.99
CA LEU A 173 -3.21 16.53 5.09
C LEU A 173 -3.55 15.18 5.77
N CYS A 174 -3.75 14.11 4.99
CA CYS A 174 -3.93 12.77 5.54
C CYS A 174 -2.69 12.27 6.31
N GLY A 175 -1.49 12.60 5.85
CA GLY A 175 -0.23 12.28 6.53
C GLY A 175 -0.12 12.98 7.88
N LEU A 176 -0.42 14.29 7.92
CA LEU A 176 -0.44 15.09 9.15
C LEU A 176 -1.50 14.57 10.15
N LEU A 177 -2.70 14.28 9.67
CA LEU A 177 -3.76 13.72 10.52
C LEU A 177 -3.36 12.35 11.09
N ARG A 178 -2.70 11.50 10.28
CA ARG A 178 -2.20 10.20 10.75
C ARG A 178 -1.15 10.38 11.84
N TYR A 179 -0.20 11.29 11.66
CA TYR A 179 0.79 11.61 12.67
C TYR A 179 0.15 12.01 14.02
N LEU A 180 -0.92 12.82 14.01
CA LEU A 180 -1.66 13.16 15.24
C LEU A 180 -2.21 11.91 15.93
N LYS A 181 -2.87 11.02 15.17
CA LYS A 181 -3.45 9.76 15.69
C LYS A 181 -2.38 8.81 16.22
N ASP A 182 -1.25 8.69 15.54
CA ASP A 182 -0.11 7.85 15.96
C ASP A 182 0.53 8.38 17.25
N ASN A 183 0.33 9.66 17.59
CA ASN A 183 0.79 10.31 18.81
C ASN A 183 -0.33 10.52 19.85
N GLY A 184 -1.45 9.80 19.74
CA GLY A 184 -2.53 9.82 20.73
C GLY A 184 -3.46 11.05 20.67
N VAL A 185 -3.35 11.88 19.63
CA VAL A 185 -4.20 13.06 19.44
C VAL A 185 -5.36 12.73 18.49
N TYR A 186 -6.50 12.33 19.06
CA TYR A 186 -7.67 11.87 18.30
C TYR A 186 -8.79 12.90 18.16
N ASP A 187 -8.83 13.89 19.05
CA ASP A 187 -9.83 14.96 19.13
C ASP A 187 -9.73 15.97 17.96
N LYS A 188 -8.55 16.09 17.34
CA LYS A 188 -8.25 17.11 16.31
C LYS A 188 -8.37 16.55 14.89
N ASN A 189 -9.47 15.86 14.58
CA ASN A 189 -9.70 15.33 13.25
C ASN A 189 -10.19 16.40 12.26
N PHE A 190 -9.24 17.15 11.69
CA PHE A 190 -9.53 18.27 10.80
C PHE A 190 -10.07 17.91 9.41
N LEU A 191 -10.17 16.62 9.08
CA LEU A 191 -10.77 16.12 7.83
C LEU A 191 -12.16 15.49 8.03
N ASP A 192 -12.60 15.24 9.28
CA ASP A 192 -13.89 14.61 9.55
C ASP A 192 -15.03 15.58 9.36
N GLU A 193 -15.87 15.36 8.34
CA GLU A 193 -17.07 16.14 7.98
C GLU A 193 -17.97 16.49 9.17
N ASN A 194 -18.06 15.62 10.17
CA ASN A 194 -18.90 15.80 11.35
C ASN A 194 -18.28 16.74 12.39
N ASN A 195 -16.98 16.99 12.33
CA ASN A 195 -16.32 17.94 13.21
C ASN A 195 -16.55 19.38 12.71
N GLY A 196 -17.41 20.11 13.41
CA GLY A 196 -17.77 21.50 13.08
C GLY A 196 -16.61 22.50 13.23
N GLU A 197 -15.63 22.22 14.10
CA GLU A 197 -14.55 23.15 14.45
C GLU A 197 -13.60 23.44 13.27
N PHE A 198 -13.51 22.52 12.31
CA PHE A 198 -12.63 22.63 11.14
C PHE A 198 -13.39 22.98 9.84
N THR A 199 -14.64 23.44 9.94
CA THR A 199 -15.46 23.76 8.77
C THR A 199 -14.82 24.78 7.83
N ASP A 200 -14.30 25.88 8.36
CA ASP A 200 -13.70 26.92 7.53
C ASP A 200 -12.34 26.49 6.96
N PHE A 201 -11.59 25.67 7.70
CA PHE A 201 -10.37 25.04 7.19
C PHE A 201 -10.68 24.15 5.98
N ARG A 202 -11.71 23.30 6.05
CA ARG A 202 -12.10 22.44 4.91
C ARG A 202 -12.59 23.24 3.71
N LYS A 203 -13.37 24.31 3.93
CA LYS A 203 -13.76 25.24 2.85
C LYS A 203 -12.54 25.87 2.17
N LEU A 204 -11.53 26.25 2.95
CA LEU A 204 -10.27 26.78 2.42
C LEU A 204 -9.53 25.72 1.58
N VAL A 205 -9.42 24.48 2.07
CA VAL A 205 -8.80 23.36 1.34
C VAL A 205 -9.54 23.13 0.01
N ASP A 206 -10.87 23.04 0.04
CA ASP A 206 -11.70 22.86 -1.16
C ASP A 206 -11.52 24.02 -2.16
N ALA A 207 -11.59 25.27 -1.68
CA ALA A 207 -11.35 26.45 -2.52
C ALA A 207 -9.94 26.45 -3.14
N ARG A 208 -8.92 26.06 -2.36
CA ARG A 208 -7.55 25.95 -2.86
C ARG A 208 -7.42 24.86 -3.91
N MET A 209 -8.00 23.69 -3.70
CA MET A 209 -7.99 22.59 -4.66
C MET A 209 -8.66 22.98 -5.97
N LYS A 210 -9.83 23.65 -5.92
CA LYS A 210 -10.52 24.20 -7.11
C LYS A 210 -9.65 25.22 -7.84
N SER A 211 -9.05 26.16 -7.12
CA SER A 211 -8.15 27.17 -7.71
C SER A 211 -6.94 26.53 -8.41
N LEU A 212 -6.40 25.43 -7.89
CA LEU A 212 -5.29 24.71 -8.53
C LEU A 212 -5.73 24.04 -9.84
N ILE A 213 -6.92 23.45 -9.87
CA ILE A 213 -7.53 22.88 -11.08
C ILE A 213 -7.72 23.98 -12.14
N ASP A 214 -8.25 25.14 -11.75
CA ASP A 214 -8.45 26.29 -12.66
C ASP A 214 -7.13 26.78 -13.26
N LYS A 215 -6.03 26.70 -12.51
CA LYS A 215 -4.67 27.00 -12.98
C LYS A 215 -4.04 25.89 -13.84
N GLY A 216 -4.74 24.75 -14.01
CA GLY A 216 -4.29 23.61 -14.80
C GLY A 216 -3.47 22.57 -14.02
N PHE A 217 -3.32 22.69 -12.70
CA PHE A 217 -2.64 21.68 -11.89
C PHE A 217 -3.56 20.47 -11.67
N GLY A 218 -3.04 19.26 -11.92
CA GLY A 218 -3.81 18.01 -11.77
C GLY A 218 -4.72 17.67 -12.95
N CYS A 219 -4.76 18.49 -13.99
CA CYS A 219 -5.59 18.25 -15.20
C CYS A 219 -4.98 17.21 -16.16
N SER A 220 -3.73 16.78 -15.93
CA SER A 220 -3.07 15.71 -16.70
C SER A 220 -2.86 14.47 -15.83
N LEU A 221 -3.89 13.64 -15.69
CA LEU A 221 -3.70 12.30 -15.17
C LEU A 221 -2.86 11.53 -16.20
N LYS A 222 -1.60 11.22 -15.88
CA LYS A 222 -0.75 10.30 -16.67
C LYS A 222 -1.25 8.87 -16.53
N GLN A 223 -2.45 8.61 -17.05
CA GLN A 223 -3.00 7.27 -17.07
C GLN A 223 -2.15 6.38 -17.98
N ALA A 224 -1.98 5.13 -17.58
CA ALA A 224 -1.28 4.15 -18.39
C ALA A 224 -2.10 3.83 -19.64
N ASP A 225 -1.48 3.90 -20.81
CA ASP A 225 -2.12 3.55 -22.08
C ASP A 225 -2.35 2.04 -22.16
N PRO A 226 -3.50 1.56 -22.66
CA PRO A 226 -3.70 0.14 -22.91
C PRO A 226 -2.79 -0.34 -24.04
N ILE A 227 -2.34 -1.60 -23.95
CA ILE A 227 -1.71 -2.28 -25.10
C ILE A 227 -2.85 -2.86 -25.95
N LEU A 228 -3.05 -2.34 -27.15
CA LEU A 228 -4.12 -2.77 -28.04
C LEU A 228 -3.77 -4.10 -28.73
N PRO A 229 -4.75 -4.84 -29.29
CA PRO A 229 -4.47 -6.08 -30.02
C PRO A 229 -3.43 -5.92 -31.14
N LYS A 230 -3.43 -4.77 -31.83
CA LYS A 230 -2.44 -4.44 -32.88
C LYS A 230 -1.03 -4.22 -32.32
N ASP A 231 -0.94 -3.63 -31.13
CA ASP A 231 0.34 -3.42 -30.44
C ASP A 231 0.90 -4.76 -29.96
N GLU A 232 0.04 -5.62 -29.42
CA GLU A 232 0.39 -7.00 -29.04
C GLU A 232 0.89 -7.81 -30.25
N GLU A 233 0.21 -7.72 -31.39
CA GLU A 233 0.68 -8.35 -32.63
C GLU A 233 2.05 -7.82 -33.06
N THR A 234 2.29 -6.51 -32.91
CA THR A 234 3.59 -5.90 -33.19
C THR A 234 4.68 -6.44 -32.27
N LEU A 235 4.38 -6.69 -31.00
CA LEU A 235 5.32 -7.26 -30.02
C LEU A 235 5.68 -8.72 -30.36
N TRP A 236 4.72 -9.49 -30.87
CA TRP A 236 4.96 -10.83 -31.41
C TRP A 236 5.84 -10.79 -32.68
N GLN A 237 5.50 -9.95 -33.66
CA GLN A 237 6.24 -9.83 -34.93
C GLN A 237 7.68 -9.37 -34.74
N LYS A 238 7.94 -8.54 -33.73
CA LYS A 238 9.29 -8.05 -33.40
C LYS A 238 10.09 -9.00 -32.51
N HIS A 239 9.59 -10.22 -32.24
CA HIS A 239 10.23 -11.19 -31.35
C HIS A 239 10.54 -10.60 -29.95
N VAL A 240 9.69 -9.68 -29.47
CA VAL A 240 9.75 -9.22 -28.08
C VAL A 240 9.08 -10.26 -27.18
N PHE A 241 7.98 -10.81 -27.67
CA PHE A 241 7.35 -12.02 -27.15
C PHE A 241 7.82 -13.23 -27.94
N GLY A 242 7.95 -14.36 -27.26
CA GLY A 242 8.41 -15.59 -27.86
C GLY A 242 8.94 -16.58 -26.83
N LYS A 243 9.45 -17.69 -27.34
CA LYS A 243 10.07 -18.76 -26.56
C LYS A 243 11.39 -19.21 -27.18
N GLU A 244 12.05 -18.32 -27.94
CA GLU A 244 13.35 -18.60 -28.56
C GLU A 244 14.52 -18.22 -27.63
N SER A 245 14.27 -17.38 -26.63
CA SER A 245 15.25 -17.02 -25.59
C SER A 245 14.59 -16.84 -24.22
N ALA A 246 15.38 -16.97 -23.16
CA ALA A 246 14.92 -16.75 -21.79
C ALA A 246 14.33 -15.35 -21.56
N GLU A 247 14.88 -14.32 -22.23
CA GLU A 247 14.36 -12.95 -22.11
C GLU A 247 12.98 -12.80 -22.78
N GLN A 248 12.80 -13.34 -23.99
CA GLN A 248 11.50 -13.33 -24.66
C GLN A 248 10.44 -14.05 -23.83
N LEU A 249 10.78 -15.25 -23.34
CA LEU A 249 9.86 -16.06 -22.54
C LEU A 249 9.44 -15.32 -21.27
N LEU A 250 10.41 -14.70 -20.57
CA LEU A 250 10.16 -13.90 -19.38
C LEU A 250 9.23 -12.71 -19.65
N HIS A 251 9.46 -11.98 -20.75
CA HIS A 251 8.59 -10.87 -21.15
C HIS A 251 7.18 -11.33 -21.51
N THR A 252 7.05 -12.47 -22.20
CA THR A 252 5.76 -13.06 -22.55
C THR A 252 4.97 -13.44 -21.29
N VAL A 253 5.54 -14.23 -20.38
CA VAL A 253 4.83 -14.65 -19.16
C VAL A 253 4.51 -13.46 -18.25
N PHE A 254 5.39 -12.45 -18.20
CA PHE A 254 5.11 -11.22 -17.46
C PHE A 254 3.91 -10.46 -18.02
N PHE A 255 3.88 -10.22 -19.34
CA PHE A 255 2.77 -9.50 -19.97
C PHE A 255 1.43 -10.22 -19.77
N TYR A 256 1.39 -11.53 -19.99
CA TYR A 256 0.16 -12.30 -19.80
C TYR A 256 -0.20 -12.47 -18.33
N ALA A 257 0.75 -12.43 -17.40
CA ALA A 257 0.44 -12.35 -15.97
C ALA A 257 -0.33 -11.08 -15.63
N CYS A 258 0.03 -9.95 -16.24
CA CYS A 258 -0.72 -8.71 -16.11
C CYS A 258 -2.07 -8.74 -16.84
N LYS A 259 -2.09 -9.23 -18.10
CA LYS A 259 -3.27 -9.21 -18.97
C LYS A 259 -4.35 -10.22 -18.55
N VAL A 260 -3.97 -11.44 -18.17
CA VAL A 260 -4.92 -12.53 -17.93
C VAL A 260 -5.27 -12.64 -16.44
N PHE A 261 -4.27 -12.53 -15.56
CA PHE A 261 -4.49 -12.69 -14.12
C PHE A 261 -4.62 -11.35 -13.37
N GLY A 262 -4.48 -10.23 -14.07
CA GLY A 262 -4.68 -8.89 -13.50
C GLY A 262 -3.62 -8.49 -12.46
N LEU A 263 -2.46 -9.15 -12.49
CA LEU A 263 -1.32 -8.80 -11.62
C LEU A 263 -0.76 -7.45 -12.02
N ARG A 264 -0.45 -6.62 -11.02
CA ARG A 264 -0.17 -5.19 -11.25
C ARG A 264 0.87 -4.60 -10.30
N GLY A 265 0.82 -4.99 -9.03
CA GLY A 265 1.72 -4.44 -8.02
C GLY A 265 3.14 -4.94 -8.28
N TYR A 266 4.14 -4.07 -8.23
CA TYR A 266 5.52 -4.53 -8.32
C TYR A 266 5.87 -5.46 -7.15
N ASP A 267 5.31 -5.20 -5.95
CA ASP A 267 5.40 -6.10 -4.79
C ASP A 267 4.73 -7.45 -5.08
N GLU A 268 3.51 -7.42 -5.63
CA GLU A 268 2.76 -8.63 -6.02
C GLU A 268 3.52 -9.47 -7.05
N HIS A 269 4.18 -8.83 -8.01
CA HIS A 269 5.06 -9.54 -8.95
C HIS A 269 6.34 -10.04 -8.26
N HIS A 270 6.99 -9.23 -7.42
CA HIS A 270 8.24 -9.60 -6.77
C HIS A 270 8.07 -10.82 -5.85
N ASP A 271 6.95 -10.88 -5.12
CA ASP A 271 6.67 -11.95 -4.15
C ASP A 271 5.96 -13.16 -4.78
N LEU A 272 5.72 -13.12 -6.09
CA LEU A 272 5.03 -14.17 -6.83
C LEU A 272 5.83 -15.47 -6.80
N GLN A 273 5.14 -16.57 -6.53
CA GLN A 273 5.75 -17.91 -6.48
C GLN A 273 5.23 -18.83 -7.59
N CYS A 274 6.08 -19.76 -8.04
CA CYS A 274 5.75 -20.77 -9.05
C CYS A 274 4.52 -21.59 -8.66
N GLU A 275 4.41 -21.94 -7.38
CA GLU A 275 3.34 -22.74 -6.80
C GLU A 275 1.97 -22.06 -6.87
N GLN A 276 1.91 -20.76 -7.15
CA GLN A 276 0.66 -20.04 -7.38
C GLN A 276 0.09 -20.29 -8.78
N PHE A 277 0.82 -20.96 -9.67
CA PHE A 277 0.36 -21.35 -10.99
C PHE A 277 0.22 -22.87 -11.07
N THR A 278 -0.92 -23.33 -11.55
CA THR A 278 -1.19 -24.75 -11.79
C THR A 278 -1.67 -24.93 -13.22
N ILE A 279 -1.05 -25.86 -13.93
CA ILE A 279 -1.46 -26.26 -15.28
C ILE A 279 -2.26 -27.54 -15.18
N GLY A 280 -3.36 -27.61 -15.92
CA GLY A 280 -4.23 -28.78 -15.95
C GLY A 280 -4.99 -28.88 -17.26
N GLU A 281 -5.85 -29.88 -17.35
CA GLU A 281 -6.72 -30.12 -18.49
C GLU A 281 -8.10 -30.52 -17.97
N ASP A 282 -9.15 -29.91 -18.52
CA ASP A 282 -10.54 -30.26 -18.25
C ASP A 282 -11.32 -30.42 -19.56
N SER A 283 -12.65 -30.58 -19.48
CA SER A 283 -13.50 -30.75 -20.66
C SER A 283 -13.47 -29.58 -21.65
N ALA A 284 -13.00 -28.40 -21.23
CA ALA A 284 -12.83 -27.23 -22.09
C ALA A 284 -11.41 -27.11 -22.67
N GLY A 285 -10.50 -28.02 -22.30
CA GLY A 285 -9.13 -28.11 -22.81
C GLY A 285 -8.06 -27.79 -21.75
N ARG A 286 -6.83 -27.56 -22.21
CA ARG A 286 -5.70 -27.21 -21.34
C ARG A 286 -5.87 -25.80 -20.77
N PHE A 287 -5.63 -25.67 -19.48
CA PHE A 287 -5.74 -24.40 -18.77
C PHE A 287 -4.53 -24.14 -17.87
N ILE A 288 -4.36 -22.87 -17.54
CA ILE A 288 -3.53 -22.41 -16.45
C ILE A 288 -4.39 -21.68 -15.42
N GLN A 289 -4.19 -22.02 -14.15
CA GLN A 289 -4.87 -21.44 -13.02
C GLN A 289 -3.87 -20.66 -12.17
N PHE A 290 -4.23 -19.43 -11.83
CA PHE A 290 -3.55 -18.61 -10.85
C PHE A 290 -4.33 -18.60 -9.53
N SER A 291 -3.64 -18.89 -8.43
CA SER A 291 -4.16 -18.80 -7.07
C SER A 291 -3.47 -17.65 -6.32
N GLY A 292 -4.19 -16.55 -6.19
CA GLY A 292 -3.77 -15.35 -5.47
C GLY A 292 -3.64 -15.59 -3.97
N ARG A 293 -2.70 -14.89 -3.36
CA ARG A 293 -2.51 -14.84 -1.90
C ARG A 293 -2.89 -13.46 -1.37
N ALA A 294 -2.60 -13.20 -0.09
CA ALA A 294 -2.61 -11.87 0.54
C ALA A 294 -2.06 -10.80 -0.44
N THR A 295 -2.81 -9.73 -0.74
CA THR A 295 -2.33 -8.58 -1.55
C THR A 295 -2.52 -7.28 -0.78
N LYS A 296 -1.96 -6.16 -1.27
CA LYS A 296 -2.12 -4.80 -0.69
C LYS A 296 -3.58 -4.38 -0.45
N THR A 297 -4.55 -4.95 -1.18
CA THR A 297 -6.00 -4.73 -1.00
C THR A 297 -6.73 -5.98 -0.50
N TYR A 298 -6.00 -7.03 -0.11
CA TYR A 298 -6.47 -8.34 0.32
C TYR A 298 -5.58 -8.74 1.52
N GLN A 299 -5.66 -7.97 2.61
CA GLN A 299 -4.87 -8.18 3.83
C GLN A 299 -5.62 -9.00 4.89
N GLY A 300 -6.88 -9.37 4.64
CA GLY A 300 -7.76 -9.94 5.66
C GLY A 300 -8.12 -8.90 6.72
N GLY A 301 -8.30 -9.35 7.96
CA GLY A 301 -8.65 -8.49 9.11
C GLY A 301 -10.16 -8.26 9.26
N LEU A 302 -10.53 -7.45 10.26
CA LEU A 302 -11.93 -7.18 10.63
C LEU A 302 -12.76 -6.61 9.47
N GLY A 303 -12.13 -5.86 8.56
CA GLY A 303 -12.80 -5.29 7.38
C GLY A 303 -13.01 -6.27 6.22
N HIS A 304 -12.48 -7.49 6.29
CA HIS A 304 -12.44 -8.43 5.17
C HIS A 304 -12.77 -9.88 5.59
N LEU A 305 -13.74 -10.06 6.49
CA LEU A 305 -14.09 -11.37 7.06
C LEU A 305 -14.57 -12.41 6.03
N ASN A 306 -15.08 -11.97 4.87
CA ASN A 306 -15.66 -12.85 3.83
C ASN A 306 -14.77 -13.01 2.58
N LEU A 307 -13.47 -12.71 2.67
CA LEU A 307 -12.64 -12.51 1.48
C LEU A 307 -12.07 -13.83 0.90
N GLN A 308 -12.57 -14.25 -0.27
CA GLN A 308 -12.06 -15.41 -1.02
C GLN A 308 -10.83 -15.03 -1.85
N SER A 309 -9.78 -15.87 -1.83
CA SER A 309 -8.57 -15.67 -2.64
C SER A 309 -8.91 -15.59 -4.13
N LYS A 310 -8.25 -14.71 -4.88
CA LYS A 310 -8.41 -14.63 -6.34
C LYS A 310 -7.96 -15.94 -6.98
N ASN A 311 -8.90 -16.76 -7.41
CA ASN A 311 -8.63 -17.95 -8.20
C ASN A 311 -9.10 -17.68 -9.63
N LEU A 312 -8.15 -17.52 -10.55
CA LEU A 312 -8.41 -17.19 -11.95
C LEU A 312 -7.92 -18.33 -12.83
N ARG A 313 -8.81 -18.85 -13.67
CA ARG A 313 -8.49 -19.89 -14.65
C ARG A 313 -8.55 -19.31 -16.05
N HIS A 314 -7.57 -19.67 -16.88
CA HIS A 314 -7.53 -19.31 -18.29
C HIS A 314 -7.33 -20.56 -19.15
N HIS A 315 -8.30 -20.84 -20.00
CA HIS A 315 -8.21 -21.88 -21.03
C HIS A 315 -7.53 -21.32 -22.28
N SER A 316 -6.55 -22.05 -22.81
CA SER A 316 -5.90 -21.68 -24.06
C SER A 316 -6.50 -22.42 -25.24
N SER A 317 -6.78 -21.69 -26.31
CA SER A 317 -7.11 -22.31 -27.59
C SER A 317 -5.86 -23.00 -28.17
N PRO A 318 -6.00 -24.17 -28.82
CA PRO A 318 -4.90 -24.81 -29.53
C PRO A 318 -4.33 -23.89 -30.63
N GLY A 319 -3.01 -23.72 -30.68
CA GLY A 319 -2.32 -22.93 -31.71
C GLY A 319 -0.90 -22.51 -31.31
N ASP A 320 -0.19 -21.85 -32.22
CA ASP A 320 1.24 -21.47 -32.05
C ASP A 320 1.51 -20.52 -30.86
N ARG A 321 0.46 -19.83 -30.38
CA ARG A 321 0.49 -18.89 -29.26
C ARG A 321 -0.34 -19.36 -28.06
N CYS A 322 -0.32 -20.67 -27.79
CA CYS A 322 -0.97 -21.27 -26.63
C CYS A 322 -0.31 -20.79 -25.33
N LEU A 323 -1.03 -20.06 -24.48
CA LEU A 323 -0.47 -19.48 -23.26
C LEU A 323 0.00 -20.55 -22.26
N VAL A 324 -0.71 -21.67 -22.19
CA VAL A 324 -0.33 -22.81 -21.36
C VAL A 324 1.09 -23.28 -21.70
N ASP A 325 1.45 -23.36 -22.99
CA ASP A 325 2.79 -23.82 -23.40
C ASP A 325 3.91 -22.87 -22.96
N TYR A 326 3.66 -21.55 -22.97
CA TYR A 326 4.65 -20.57 -22.49
C TYR A 326 4.86 -20.68 -20.98
N PHE A 327 3.77 -20.78 -20.22
CA PHE A 327 3.89 -20.94 -18.77
C PHE A 327 4.45 -22.29 -18.37
N GLU A 328 4.11 -23.37 -19.09
CA GLU A 328 4.67 -24.71 -18.86
C GLU A 328 6.19 -24.72 -19.05
N LEU A 329 6.65 -24.16 -20.18
CA LEU A 329 8.07 -24.05 -20.48
C LEU A 329 8.81 -23.17 -19.46
N TYR A 330 8.20 -22.05 -19.06
CA TYR A 330 8.78 -21.15 -18.07
C TYR A 330 8.86 -21.80 -16.69
N LEU A 331 7.76 -22.31 -16.16
CA LEU A 331 7.73 -22.98 -14.84
C LEU A 331 8.65 -24.21 -14.81
N GLY A 332 8.67 -24.99 -15.89
CA GLY A 332 9.58 -26.13 -16.04
C GLY A 332 11.05 -25.74 -15.97
N SER A 333 11.43 -24.65 -16.64
CA SER A 333 12.81 -24.11 -16.57
C SER A 333 13.18 -23.49 -15.22
N LEU A 334 12.21 -23.26 -14.32
CA LEU A 334 12.44 -22.86 -12.92
C LEU A 334 12.43 -24.03 -11.93
N GLY A 335 12.06 -25.23 -12.37
CA GLY A 335 11.83 -26.40 -11.51
C GLY A 335 10.50 -26.37 -10.77
N ASN A 336 9.51 -25.58 -11.23
CA ASN A 336 8.15 -25.47 -10.67
C ASN A 336 8.03 -25.04 -9.20
N THR A 337 9.10 -24.56 -8.57
CA THR A 337 9.10 -24.16 -7.16
C THR A 337 9.76 -22.80 -6.95
N GLY A 338 9.40 -22.08 -5.90
CA GLY A 338 10.08 -20.88 -5.42
C GLY A 338 9.70 -19.59 -6.18
N ALA A 339 10.59 -18.60 -6.15
CA ALA A 339 10.33 -17.28 -6.75
C ALA A 339 10.07 -17.38 -8.26
N PHE A 340 8.98 -16.75 -8.72
CA PHE A 340 8.50 -16.84 -10.09
C PHE A 340 9.36 -16.04 -11.07
N TYR A 341 9.75 -14.79 -10.75
CA TYR A 341 10.59 -14.00 -11.67
C TYR A 341 12.06 -14.16 -11.37
N ARG A 342 12.77 -14.88 -12.23
CA ARG A 342 14.22 -15.11 -12.12
C ARG A 342 14.99 -14.49 -13.27
N ARG A 343 16.26 -14.18 -13.00
CA ARG A 343 17.14 -13.56 -13.99
C ARG A 343 17.39 -14.52 -15.16
N PRO A 344 17.15 -14.11 -16.42
CA PRO A 344 17.49 -14.91 -17.58
C PRO A 344 19.01 -15.02 -17.71
N LEU A 345 19.49 -16.20 -18.08
CA LEU A 345 20.90 -16.49 -18.33
C LEU A 345 21.17 -16.60 -19.83
N PRO A 346 22.41 -16.39 -20.29
CA PRO A 346 22.81 -16.67 -21.66
C PRO A 346 22.57 -18.14 -22.02
N PRO A 347 22.24 -18.44 -23.29
CA PRO A 347 22.09 -19.81 -23.75
C PRO A 347 23.42 -20.56 -23.67
N THR A 348 23.34 -21.88 -23.53
CA THR A 348 24.46 -22.81 -23.71
C THR A 348 24.15 -23.78 -24.85
N ASP A 349 25.15 -24.52 -25.29
CA ASP A 349 25.00 -25.49 -26.39
C ASP A 349 23.90 -26.53 -26.11
N GLU A 350 23.68 -26.87 -24.84
CA GLU A 350 22.67 -27.85 -24.38
C GLU A 350 21.30 -27.24 -24.07
N GLU A 351 21.24 -25.95 -23.70
CA GLU A 351 20.04 -25.32 -23.14
C GLU A 351 19.90 -23.88 -23.65
N GLN A 352 18.90 -23.65 -24.50
CA GLN A 352 18.63 -22.31 -25.07
C GLN A 352 17.88 -21.37 -24.10
N ILE A 353 17.11 -21.93 -23.17
CA ILE A 353 16.30 -21.17 -22.20
C ILE A 353 16.72 -21.56 -20.80
N ARG A 354 17.29 -20.61 -20.07
CA ARG A 354 17.86 -20.85 -18.75
C ARG A 354 17.62 -19.66 -17.84
N PHE A 355 17.33 -19.94 -16.57
CA PHE A 355 17.13 -18.95 -15.53
C PHE A 355 18.00 -19.28 -14.33
N GLY A 356 18.62 -18.25 -13.74
CA GLY A 356 19.40 -18.40 -12.52
C GLY A 356 18.50 -18.50 -11.29
N GLN A 357 19.08 -18.75 -10.11
CA GLN A 357 18.33 -18.68 -8.85
C GLN A 357 18.05 -17.24 -8.38
N GLN A 358 18.78 -16.27 -8.93
CA GLN A 358 18.64 -14.86 -8.54
C GLN A 358 17.29 -14.30 -8.99
N VAL A 359 16.54 -13.73 -8.04
CA VAL A 359 15.26 -13.05 -8.28
C VAL A 359 15.47 -11.75 -9.05
N VAL A 360 14.54 -11.42 -9.94
CA VAL A 360 14.54 -10.12 -10.63
C VAL A 360 14.23 -9.01 -9.63
N GLY A 361 15.13 -8.03 -9.51
CA GLY A 361 14.94 -6.92 -8.56
C GLY A 361 13.70 -6.06 -8.86
N VAL A 362 13.08 -5.54 -7.79
CA VAL A 362 11.85 -4.75 -7.82
C VAL A 362 11.87 -3.61 -8.85
N ASN A 363 12.96 -2.85 -8.91
CA ASN A 363 13.10 -1.73 -9.86
C ASN A 363 13.08 -2.20 -11.32
N LYS A 364 13.63 -3.39 -11.58
CA LYS A 364 13.62 -3.98 -12.92
C LYS A 364 12.20 -4.44 -13.27
N LEU A 365 11.50 -5.12 -12.37
CA LEU A 365 10.07 -5.48 -12.55
C LEU A 365 9.18 -4.26 -12.79
N LYS A 366 9.41 -3.15 -12.07
CA LYS A 366 8.68 -1.88 -12.27
C LYS A 366 8.85 -1.30 -13.68
N SER A 367 9.98 -1.61 -14.32
CA SER A 367 10.34 -1.16 -15.67
C SER A 367 9.97 -2.13 -16.79
N PHE A 368 9.49 -3.34 -16.48
CA PHE A 368 9.29 -4.40 -17.48
C PHE A 368 8.31 -4.01 -18.57
N MET A 369 7.11 -3.52 -18.24
CA MET A 369 6.14 -3.14 -19.27
C MET A 369 6.70 -2.05 -20.19
N LYS A 370 7.37 -1.05 -19.61
CA LYS A 370 8.04 0.01 -20.38
C LYS A 370 9.15 -0.55 -21.29
N THR A 371 9.94 -1.50 -20.79
CA THR A 371 11.01 -2.15 -21.56
C THR A 371 10.43 -2.95 -22.73
N ILE A 372 9.38 -3.73 -22.49
CA ILE A 372 8.67 -4.53 -23.50
C ILE A 372 8.16 -3.63 -24.63
N THR A 373 7.43 -2.57 -24.28
CA THR A 373 6.83 -1.67 -25.28
C THR A 373 7.88 -0.85 -26.03
N GLN A 374 8.97 -0.46 -25.36
CA GLN A 374 10.12 0.19 -26.01
C GLN A 374 10.82 -0.74 -27.02
N LYS A 375 11.06 -2.01 -26.67
CA LYS A 375 11.59 -3.00 -27.62
C LYS A 375 10.64 -3.22 -28.80
N GLY A 376 9.33 -3.15 -28.55
CA GLY A 376 8.29 -3.16 -29.58
C GLY A 376 8.24 -1.90 -30.44
N GLY A 377 8.94 -0.83 -30.08
CA GLY A 377 8.88 0.48 -30.74
C GLY A 377 7.52 1.18 -30.59
N LEU A 378 6.74 0.82 -29.56
CA LEU A 378 5.46 1.44 -29.26
C LEU A 378 5.69 2.82 -28.61
N LYS A 379 4.84 3.78 -28.95
CA LYS A 379 4.87 5.14 -28.40
C LYS A 379 3.64 5.36 -27.53
N GLY A 380 3.86 5.67 -26.26
CA GLY A 380 2.80 5.86 -25.28
C GLY A 380 3.33 5.82 -23.85
N ASN A 381 2.46 6.13 -22.90
CA ASN A 381 2.71 6.01 -21.48
C ASN A 381 2.41 4.58 -21.00
N PHE A 382 3.34 3.67 -21.24
CA PHE A 382 3.20 2.27 -20.83
C PHE A 382 3.82 2.01 -19.46
N THR A 383 3.02 1.47 -18.54
CA THR A 383 3.45 1.03 -17.19
C THR A 383 2.84 -0.34 -16.90
N ASN A 384 3.19 -0.98 -15.78
CA ASN A 384 2.60 -2.29 -15.44
C ASN A 384 1.05 -2.26 -15.38
N HIS A 385 0.45 -1.08 -15.14
CA HIS A 385 -1.01 -0.87 -15.23
C HIS A 385 -1.59 -1.02 -16.65
N SER A 386 -0.78 -0.85 -17.70
CA SER A 386 -1.20 -1.03 -19.09
C SER A 386 -1.74 -2.43 -19.35
N GLY A 387 -1.17 -3.47 -18.71
CA GLY A 387 -1.64 -4.85 -18.88
C GLY A 387 -3.06 -5.08 -18.36
N LYS A 388 -3.42 -4.49 -17.20
CA LYS A 388 -4.80 -4.54 -16.69
C LYS A 388 -5.75 -3.76 -17.60
N ARG A 389 -5.34 -2.59 -18.10
CA ARG A 389 -6.17 -1.79 -19.01
C ARG A 389 -6.48 -2.61 -20.27
N THR A 390 -5.49 -3.30 -20.82
CA THR A 390 -5.66 -4.24 -21.93
C THR A 390 -6.72 -5.31 -21.61
N CYS A 391 -6.65 -5.94 -20.44
CA CYS A 391 -7.66 -6.90 -19.98
C CYS A 391 -9.07 -6.29 -19.98
N ALA A 392 -9.24 -5.13 -19.32
CA ALA A 392 -10.52 -4.47 -19.15
C ALA A 392 -11.12 -3.92 -20.45
N THR A 393 -10.30 -3.61 -21.46
CA THR A 393 -10.78 -3.18 -22.79
C THR A 393 -11.09 -4.33 -23.75
N GLN A 394 -10.72 -5.57 -23.42
CA GLN A 394 -10.91 -6.76 -24.27
C GLN A 394 -11.97 -7.72 -23.71
N LEU A 395 -12.47 -7.48 -22.49
CA LEU A 395 -13.72 -8.03 -21.96
C LEU A 395 -14.90 -7.20 -22.48
#